data_AF-A0AA45KGD2-F1
#
_entry.id   AF-A0AA45KGD2-F1
#
_cell.length_a   1.000
_cell.length_b   1.000
_cell.length_c   1.000
_cell.angle_alpha   90.00
_cell.angle_beta   90.00
_cell.angle_gamma   90.00
#
_symmetry.space_group_name_H-M   'P 1'
#
loop_
_entity.id
_entity.type
_entity.pdbx_description
1 polymer ?
#
loop_
_entity_poly.entity_id
_entity_poly.type
_entity_poly.pdbx_seq_one_letter_code
_entity_poly.pdbx_strand_id
1 'polypeptide(L)' 'MNRKELEQRLRQELALPYYNAKIAERDYSESEFQEMKAQLQADIEQYARDYVNESNANG' A
#
# COMPACT_ATOMS: atom_id res chain seq x y z
N MET A 1 -3.75 -12.09 12.40
CA MET A 1 -2.53 -11.28 12.46
C MET A 1 -2.89 -9.94 13.06
N ASN A 2 -2.10 -9.42 13.99
CA ASN A 2 -2.44 -8.14 14.60
C ASN A 2 -2.07 -6.96 13.69
N ARG A 3 -2.53 -5.75 14.04
CA ARG A 3 -2.21 -4.50 13.31
C ARG A 3 -0.71 -4.32 13.01
N LYS A 4 0.16 -4.62 13.98
CA LYS A 4 1.62 -4.40 13.85
C LYS A 4 2.24 -5.38 12.85
N GLU A 5 1.84 -6.64 12.91
CA GLU A 5 2.28 -7.67 11.97
C GLU A 5 1.81 -7.35 10.55
N LEU A 6 0.55 -6.94 10.39
CA LEU A 6 0.01 -6.51 9.11
C LEU A 6 0.82 -5.34 8.53
N GLU A 7 1.06 -4.30 9.34
CA GLU A 7 1.82 -3.12 8.94
C GLU A 7 3.27 -3.48 8.54
N GLN A 8 3.96 -4.29 9.34
CA GLN A 8 5.32 -4.73 9.03
C GLN A 8 5.38 -5.55 7.75
N ARG A 9 4.45 -6.49 7.55
CA ARG A 9 4.36 -7.30 6.34
C ARG A 9 4.11 -6.43 5.10
N LEU A 10 3.15 -5.52 5.15
CA LEU A 10 2.86 -4.60 4.04
C LEU A 10 4.09 -3.75 3.68
N ARG A 11 4.82 -3.24 4.67
CA ARG A 11 6.06 -2.46 4.44
C ARG A 11 7.13 -3.29 3.75
N GLN A 12 7.33 -4.54 4.16
CA GLN A 12 8.33 -5.43 3.58
C GLN A 12 7.95 -5.88 2.16
N GLU A 13 6.71 -6.34 1.99
CA GLU A 13 6.22 -6.91 0.73
C GLU A 13 6.06 -5.87 -0.39
N LEU A 14 5.68 -4.64 -0.04
CA LEU A 14 5.54 -3.54 -1.00
C LEU A 14 6.79 -2.65 -1.05
N ALA A 15 7.84 -2.99 -0.32
CA ALA A 15 9.06 -2.19 -0.18
C ALA A 15 8.79 -0.72 0.16
N LEU A 16 7.82 -0.47 1.05
CA LEU A 16 7.42 0.87 1.48
C LEU A 16 7.91 1.18 2.90
N PRO A 17 9.16 1.64 3.09
CA PRO A 17 9.72 1.88 4.42
C PRO A 17 8.99 2.96 5.23
N TYR A 18 8.32 3.91 4.55
CA TYR A 18 7.61 5.03 5.17
C TYR A 18 6.09 4.87 5.19
N TYR A 19 5.56 3.68 4.87
CA TYR A 19 4.12 3.46 4.86
C TYR A 19 3.54 3.56 6.28
N ASN A 20 2.75 4.60 6.51
CA ASN A 20 2.07 4.89 7.77
C ASN A 20 0.57 5.05 7.53
N ALA A 21 -0.11 3.94 7.22
CA ALA A 21 -1.56 3.96 7.15
C ALA A 21 -2.19 3.96 8.55
N LYS A 22 -3.33 4.64 8.67
CA LYS A 22 -4.22 4.51 9.82
C LYS A 22 -4.93 3.16 9.74
N ILE A 23 -4.22 2.11 10.11
CA ILE A 23 -4.76 0.76 10.24
C ILE A 23 -5.50 0.67 11.59
N ALA A 24 -6.72 0.15 11.60
CA ALA A 24 -7.49 -0.03 12.82
C ALA A 24 -6.82 -1.05 13.76
N GLU A 25 -6.92 -0.84 15.07
CA GLU A 25 -6.48 -1.83 16.06
C GLU A 25 -7.49 -2.98 16.14
N ARG A 26 -7.26 -3.99 15.30
CA ARG A 26 -7.98 -5.27 15.29
C ARG A 26 -7.11 -6.39 14.73
N ASP A 27 -7.60 -7.62 14.85
CA ASP A 27 -7.03 -8.76 14.16
C ASP A 27 -7.50 -8.80 12.71
N TYR A 28 -6.56 -9.12 11.83
CA TYR A 28 -6.76 -9.26 10.39
C TYR A 28 -6.55 -10.73 9.98
N SER A 29 -7.37 -11.19 9.06
CA SER A 29 -7.20 -12.49 8.41
C SER A 29 -6.22 -12.38 7.25
N GLU A 30 -5.64 -13.51 6.81
CA GLU A 30 -4.74 -13.53 5.66
C GLU A 30 -5.43 -13.01 4.38
N SER A 31 -6.72 -13.30 4.20
CA SER A 31 -7.52 -12.74 3.09
C SER A 31 -7.55 -11.22 3.11
N GLU A 32 -7.81 -10.61 4.28
CA GLU A 32 -7.85 -9.15 4.40
C GLU A 32 -6.48 -8.51 4.13
N PHE A 33 -5.41 -9.18 4.55
CA PHE A 33 -4.06 -8.73 4.20
C PHE A 33 -3.81 -8.73 2.70
N GLN A 34 -4.20 -9.79 2.00
CA GLN A 34 -4.05 -9.87 0.54
C GLN A 34 -4.88 -8.79 -0.16
N GLU A 35 -6.10 -8.53 0.31
CA GLU A 35 -6.93 -7.44 -0.21
C GLU A 35 -6.28 -6.07 0.01
N MET A 36 -5.80 -5.78 1.22
CA MET A 36 -5.12 -4.51 1.51
C MET A 36 -3.83 -4.36 0.70
N LYS A 37 -3.05 -5.44 0.53
CA LYS A 37 -1.84 -5.46 -0.30
C LYS A 37 -2.16 -5.13 -1.76
N ALA A 38 -3.18 -5.78 -2.33
CA ALA A 38 -3.59 -5.54 -3.71
C ALA A 38 -4.08 -4.10 -3.92
N GLN A 39 -4.88 -3.59 -2.98
CA GLN A 39 -5.37 -2.21 -3.01
C GLN A 39 -4.22 -1.20 -2.98
N LEU A 40 -3.25 -1.39 -2.08
CA LEU A 40 -2.08 -0.53 -1.96
C LEU A 40 -1.19 -0.57 -3.20
N GLN A 41 -0.96 -1.76 -3.74
CA GLN A 41 -0.16 -1.91 -4.94
C GLN A 41 -0.81 -1.16 -6.11
N ALA A 42 -2.12 -1.29 -6.29
CA ALA A 42 -2.86 -0.57 -7.31
C ALA A 42 -2.78 0.95 -7.11
N ASP A 43 -2.84 1.44 -5.86
CA ASP A 43 -2.72 2.86 -5.53
C ASP A 43 -1.32 3.42 -5.88
N ILE A 44 -0.25 2.67 -5.55
CA ILE A 44 1.13 3.02 -5.91
C ILE A 44 1.30 3.06 -7.43
N GLU A 45 0.80 2.04 -8.14
CA GLU A 45 0.87 1.97 -9.60
C GLU A 45 0.08 3.11 -10.25
N GLN A 46 -1.08 3.46 -9.69
CA GLN A 46 -1.90 4.57 -10.16
C GLN A 46 -1.20 5.91 -9.92
N TYR A 47 -0.64 6.13 -8.73
CA TYR A 47 0.16 7.31 -8.42
C TYR A 47 1.35 7.45 -9.35
N ALA A 48 2.08 6.37 -9.62
CA ALA A 48 3.19 6.37 -10.57
C ALA A 48 2.74 6.71 -11.99
N ARG A 49 1.60 6.16 -12.45
CA ARG A 49 1.02 6.51 -13.76
C ARG A 49 0.60 7.97 -13.85
N ASP A 50 -0.07 8.49 -12.82
CA ASP A 50 -0.56 9.87 -12.79
C ASP A 50 0.63 10.86 -12.80
N TYR A 51 1.67 10.58 -11.99
CA TYR A 51 2.90 11.35 -11.96
C TYR A 51 3.64 11.37 -13.30
N VAL A 52 3.70 10.24 -14.01
CA VAL A 52 4.29 10.15 -15.35
C VAL A 52 3.44 10.90 -16.38
N ASN A 53 2.12 10.89 -16.24
CA ASN A 53 1.21 11.54 -17.19
C ASN A 53 1.24 13.07 -17.04
N GLU A 54 1.30 13.60 -15.81
CA GLU A 54 1.49 15.04 -15.56
C GLU A 54 2.85 15.56 -16.06
N SER A 55 3.89 14.72 -16.00
CA SER A 55 5.23 15.08 -16.52
C SER A 55 5.28 15.20 -18.04
N ASN A 56 4.33 14.59 -18.77
CA ASN A 56 4.25 14.65 -20.24
C ASN A 56 3.24 15.69 -20.77
N ALA A 57 2.48 16.37 -19.90
CA ALA A 57 1.51 17.39 -20.31
C ALA A 57 2.10 18.82 -20.40
N ASN A 58 3.37 19.01 -20.05
CA ASN A 58 4.11 20.28 -20.15
C ASN A 58 5.34 20.18 -21.10
N GLY A 59 5.23 19.37 -22.16
CA GLY A 59 6.22 19.29 -23.24
C GLY A 59 5.74 19.97 -24.52
#